data_AF-A0A1M4M8S7-F1
#
_entry.id   AF-A0A1M4M8S7-F1
#
_cell.length_a   1.000
_cell.length_b   1.000
_cell.length_c   1.000
_cell.angle_alpha   90.00
_cell.angle_beta   90.00
_cell.angle_gamma   90.00
#
_symmetry.space_group_name_H-M   'P 1'
#
loop_
_entity.id
_entity.type
_entity.pdbx_description
1 polymer ?
#
loop_
_entity_poly.entity_id
_entity_poly.type
_entity_poly.pdbx_seq_one_letter_code
_entity_poly.pdbx_strand_id
1 'polypeptide(L)'
;MKRTTSTIISVLILILLLSSCSSKNVVDIASLNGFGGNKEESPDITIQSPMTLSNNDLFPINGEHQYLRVKMVKGKYYEDWTPGAYMGTIWEGYFIIELSDEAGNVISQFDLSKIFKEPLIFNTLFEIQFDDYNSDEDIDFTIGQYASSNGRDYKLLTIRKDGKIEELPIEGYSSLFISDTTGFYSTKLTKIDNITFKIEYYDNTKDKNLEDFFKWDGNKFIKN
;
A
#
# COMPACT_ATOMS: atom_id res chain seq x y z
N MET A 1 67.95 1.48 11.85
CA MET A 1 67.82 0.45 12.92
C MET A 1 66.70 0.87 13.85
N LYS A 2 65.86 -0.07 14.31
CA LYS A 2 64.61 0.08 15.11
C LYS A 2 63.29 0.28 14.33
N ARG A 3 62.94 -0.73 13.54
CA ARG A 3 61.55 -1.26 13.44
C ARG A 3 61.33 -2.14 14.67
N THR A 4 60.51 -1.76 15.65
CA THR A 4 60.05 -2.65 16.76
C THR A 4 59.00 -2.00 17.67
N THR A 5 58.02 -1.27 17.14
CA THR A 5 56.92 -0.72 17.98
C THR A 5 55.51 -1.01 17.46
N SER A 6 55.36 -1.71 16.32
CA SER A 6 54.02 -1.99 15.76
C SER A 6 53.42 -3.35 16.14
N THR A 7 54.18 -4.23 16.80
CA THR A 7 53.73 -5.61 17.08
C THR A 7 53.17 -5.84 18.48
N ILE A 8 53.22 -4.85 19.37
CA ILE A 8 52.72 -5.00 20.76
C ILE A 8 51.22 -4.67 20.87
N ILE A 9 50.67 -3.85 19.96
CA ILE A 9 49.25 -3.45 19.98
C ILE A 9 48.32 -4.55 19.43
N SER A 10 48.80 -5.40 18.50
CA SER A 10 47.98 -6.51 17.97
C SER A 10 47.79 -7.69 18.93
N VAL A 11 48.67 -7.87 19.93
CA VAL A 11 48.57 -9.00 20.87
C VAL A 11 47.58 -8.71 22.00
N LEU A 12 47.37 -7.43 22.37
CA LEU A 12 46.42 -7.05 23.42
C LEU A 12 44.94 -7.15 22.99
N ILE A 13 44.65 -7.01 21.69
CA ILE A 13 43.28 -7.12 21.15
C ILE A 13 42.83 -8.59 21.01
N LEU A 14 43.77 -9.53 20.87
CA LEU A 14 43.46 -10.96 20.73
C LEU A 14 43.13 -11.65 22.07
N ILE A 15 43.58 -11.09 23.20
CA ILE A 15 43.33 -11.66 24.54
C ILE A 15 41.95 -11.25 25.09
N LEU A 16 41.35 -10.17 24.59
CA LEU A 16 40.01 -9.73 25.00
C LEU A 16 38.85 -10.45 24.26
N LEU A 17 39.15 -11.30 23.27
CA LEU A 17 38.14 -12.01 22.47
C LEU A 17 37.93 -13.49 22.85
N LEU A 18 38.56 -13.99 23.93
CA LEU A 18 38.42 -15.39 24.37
C LEU A 18 37.83 -15.56 25.78
N SER A 19 37.15 -14.56 26.32
CA SER A 19 36.56 -14.61 27.67
C SER A 19 35.08 -14.30 27.73
N SER A 20 34.28 -14.86 26.82
CA SER A 20 32.82 -14.90 27.00
C SER A 20 32.19 -16.17 26.45
N CYS A 21 32.54 -17.29 27.06
CA CYS A 21 31.75 -18.52 27.05
C CYS A 21 32.14 -19.35 28.28
N SER A 22 31.49 -19.12 29.44
CA SER A 22 31.43 -20.13 30.48
C SER A 22 30.31 -19.83 31.48
N SER A 23 29.18 -20.49 31.30
CA SER A 23 28.50 -21.14 32.42
C SER A 23 27.82 -22.40 31.90
N LYS A 24 28.51 -23.54 32.04
CA LYS A 24 27.89 -24.85 31.99
C LYS A 24 27.01 -24.99 33.23
N ASN A 25 25.70 -24.78 33.07
CA ASN A 25 24.75 -25.34 34.02
C ASN A 25 24.45 -26.77 33.55
N VAL A 26 25.03 -27.71 34.28
CA VAL A 26 24.59 -29.11 34.31
C VAL A 26 23.16 -29.09 34.85
N VAL A 27 22.19 -29.47 34.03
CA VAL A 27 20.85 -29.83 34.50
C VAL A 27 20.62 -31.27 34.09
N ASP A 28 20.51 -32.10 35.13
CA ASP A 28 20.22 -33.52 35.05
C ASP A 28 18.96 -33.80 34.23
N ILE A 29 19.10 -34.63 33.22
CA ILE A 29 17.98 -35.29 32.54
C ILE A 29 17.52 -36.44 33.45
N ALA A 30 16.63 -36.15 34.39
CA ALA A 30 15.75 -37.13 35.04
C ALA A 30 14.69 -36.46 35.93
N SER A 31 13.61 -35.95 35.35
CA SER A 31 12.26 -36.22 35.89
C SER A 31 11.20 -35.77 34.89
N LEU A 32 10.54 -36.76 34.29
CA LEU A 32 9.26 -36.60 33.63
C LEU A 32 8.17 -36.32 34.68
N ASN A 33 7.20 -35.51 34.26
CA ASN A 33 5.86 -35.33 34.84
C ASN A 33 5.73 -34.33 35.99
N GLY A 34 5.72 -33.04 35.62
CA GLY A 34 5.10 -31.96 36.40
C GLY A 34 4.26 -31.10 35.47
N PHE A 35 2.94 -31.24 35.54
CA PHE A 35 1.95 -30.40 34.87
C PHE A 35 2.04 -28.97 35.44
N GLY A 36 2.83 -28.12 34.80
CA GLY A 36 2.98 -26.70 35.13
C GLY A 36 2.72 -25.89 33.87
N GLY A 37 1.63 -25.12 33.87
CA GLY A 37 1.24 -24.28 32.75
C GLY A 37 2.30 -23.22 32.48
N ASN A 38 3.17 -23.49 31.53
CA ASN A 38 3.94 -22.45 30.85
C ASN A 38 2.95 -21.73 29.93
N LYS A 39 2.49 -20.55 30.34
CA LYS A 39 2.10 -19.53 29.37
C LYS A 39 3.37 -19.26 28.58
N GLU A 40 3.50 -19.91 27.42
CA GLU A 40 4.41 -19.44 26.39
C GLU A 40 4.00 -17.99 26.12
N GLU A 41 4.82 -17.05 26.61
CA GLU A 41 4.80 -15.69 26.09
C GLU A 41 5.17 -15.82 24.62
N SER A 42 4.16 -15.82 23.74
CA SER A 42 4.39 -15.60 22.33
C SER A 42 5.16 -14.30 22.20
N PRO A 43 6.27 -14.25 21.45
CA PRO A 43 6.89 -12.98 21.14
C PRO A 43 5.89 -12.18 20.30
N ASP A 44 5.13 -11.30 20.94
CA ASP A 44 4.13 -10.48 20.29
C ASP A 44 4.83 -9.43 19.41
N ILE A 45 4.49 -9.43 18.13
CA ILE A 45 4.91 -8.35 17.22
C ILE A 45 4.06 -7.12 17.53
N THR A 46 4.71 -5.99 17.82
CA THR A 46 4.01 -4.71 17.97
C THR A 46 3.97 -3.98 16.63
N ILE A 47 2.76 -3.74 16.11
CA ILE A 47 2.55 -2.91 14.92
C ILE A 47 2.16 -1.49 15.36
N GLN A 48 2.91 -0.50 14.88
CA GLN A 48 2.62 0.92 15.13
C GLN A 48 1.76 1.49 14.00
N SER A 49 0.68 2.16 14.36
CA SER A 49 -0.19 2.90 13.44
C SER A 49 0.23 4.38 13.37
N PRO A 50 0.11 5.05 12.21
CA PRO A 50 -0.36 4.51 10.93
C PRO A 50 0.74 3.78 10.14
N MET A 51 0.34 2.82 9.31
CA MET A 51 1.23 2.13 8.38
C MET A 51 1.03 2.64 6.96
N THR A 52 2.10 3.07 6.29
CA THR A 52 2.04 3.58 4.91
C THR A 52 2.23 2.45 3.91
N LEU A 53 1.28 2.30 2.97
CA LEU A 53 1.32 1.26 1.92
C LEU A 53 1.63 1.81 0.53
N SER A 54 1.42 3.11 0.33
CA SER A 54 1.79 3.84 -0.87
C SER A 54 2.34 5.20 -0.48
N ASN A 55 3.44 5.63 -1.10
CA ASN A 55 4.11 6.90 -0.80
C ASN A 55 4.65 7.52 -2.08
N ASN A 56 3.92 8.49 -2.61
CA ASN A 56 4.15 9.05 -3.94
C ASN A 56 4.64 10.49 -3.82
N ASP A 57 5.77 10.81 -4.43
CA ASP A 57 6.26 12.18 -4.60
C ASP A 57 5.49 12.85 -5.76
N LEU A 58 4.86 13.99 -5.48
CA LEU A 58 4.09 14.73 -6.47
C LEU A 58 4.92 15.72 -7.29
N PHE A 59 6.18 15.97 -6.92
CA PHE A 59 7.04 16.94 -7.62
C PHE A 59 7.13 16.69 -9.15
N PRO A 60 7.25 15.45 -9.65
CA PRO A 60 7.27 15.18 -11.09
C PRO A 60 5.95 15.50 -11.81
N ILE A 61 4.85 15.67 -11.07
CA ILE A 61 3.48 15.82 -11.60
C ILE A 61 3.04 17.28 -11.55
N ASN A 62 3.22 17.94 -10.42
CA ASN A 62 2.77 19.32 -10.21
C ASN A 62 3.90 20.33 -9.91
N GLY A 63 5.14 19.87 -9.80
CA GLY A 63 6.29 20.72 -9.45
C GLY A 63 6.38 21.14 -7.98
N GLU A 64 5.50 20.63 -7.12
CA GLU A 64 5.45 20.92 -5.69
C GLU A 64 6.04 19.74 -4.89
N HIS A 65 6.84 20.04 -3.87
CA HIS A 65 7.36 19.01 -2.94
C HIS A 65 6.27 18.58 -1.96
N GLN A 66 5.39 17.72 -2.44
CA GLN A 66 4.26 17.16 -1.70
C GLN A 66 4.24 15.64 -1.83
N TYR A 67 3.63 14.98 -0.85
CA TYR A 67 3.50 13.53 -0.84
C TYR A 67 2.05 13.09 -0.71
N LEU A 68 1.61 12.21 -1.62
CA LEU A 68 0.34 11.51 -1.51
C LEU A 68 0.57 10.09 -0.97
N ARG A 69 -0.04 9.78 0.18
CA ARG A 69 0.14 8.50 0.88
C ARG A 69 -1.18 7.78 1.10
N VAL A 70 -1.17 6.46 0.95
CA VAL A 70 -2.24 5.58 1.43
C VAL A 70 -1.78 4.95 2.73
N LYS A 71 -2.53 5.18 3.81
CA LYS A 71 -2.13 4.81 5.17
C LYS A 71 -3.21 3.97 5.85
N MET A 72 -2.86 2.79 6.33
CA MET A 72 -3.69 2.01 7.23
C MET A 72 -3.66 2.64 8.61
N VAL A 73 -4.83 3.05 9.12
CA VAL A 73 -4.95 3.71 10.43
C VAL A 73 -5.46 2.77 11.51
N LYS A 74 -6.16 1.71 11.11
CA LYS A 74 -6.72 0.69 12.01
C LYS A 74 -6.89 -0.61 11.24
N GLY A 75 -6.45 -1.74 11.79
CA GLY A 75 -6.57 -3.01 11.11
C GLY A 75 -5.67 -4.08 11.71
N LYS A 76 -5.41 -5.11 10.92
CA LYS A 76 -4.47 -6.18 11.23
C LYS A 76 -3.50 -6.39 10.08
N TYR A 77 -2.27 -6.72 10.44
CA TYR A 77 -1.29 -7.32 9.55
C TYR A 77 -1.23 -8.82 9.84
N TYR A 78 -1.25 -9.65 8.81
CA TYR A 78 -1.00 -11.08 8.91
C TYR A 78 -0.52 -11.62 7.56
N GLU A 79 -0.11 -12.88 7.52
CA GLU A 79 0.29 -13.56 6.29
C GLU A 79 -0.61 -14.76 6.04
N ASP A 80 -1.02 -14.93 4.79
CA ASP A 80 -1.72 -16.14 4.32
C ASP A 80 -1.08 -16.62 3.02
N TRP A 81 -0.40 -17.75 3.09
CA TRP A 81 0.29 -18.36 1.94
C TRP A 81 -0.58 -19.40 1.22
N THR A 82 -1.87 -19.47 1.56
CA THR A 82 -2.84 -20.30 0.85
C THR A 82 -3.06 -19.73 -0.55
N PRO A 83 -3.04 -20.54 -1.63
CA PRO A 83 -3.29 -20.07 -2.97
C PRO A 83 -4.63 -19.33 -3.09
N GLY A 84 -4.59 -18.07 -3.52
CA GLY A 84 -5.76 -17.21 -3.64
C GLY A 84 -5.38 -15.79 -4.05
N ALA A 85 -6.40 -14.93 -4.24
CA ALA A 85 -6.23 -13.56 -4.70
C ALA A 85 -5.37 -12.69 -3.76
N TYR A 86 -5.37 -13.01 -2.47
CA TYR A 86 -4.64 -12.28 -1.43
C TYR A 86 -3.48 -13.07 -0.83
N MET A 87 -2.95 -14.06 -1.54
CA MET A 87 -1.79 -14.82 -1.06
C MET A 87 -0.62 -13.87 -0.75
N GLY A 88 0.01 -14.04 0.42
CA GLY A 88 1.17 -13.27 0.89
C GLY A 88 0.88 -12.46 2.15
N THR A 89 1.54 -11.30 2.26
CA THR A 89 1.33 -10.32 3.33
C THR A 89 -0.02 -9.64 3.14
N ILE A 90 -0.80 -9.49 4.21
CA ILE A 90 -2.14 -8.89 4.15
C ILE A 90 -2.24 -7.77 5.16
N TRP A 91 -2.60 -6.59 4.67
CA TRP A 91 -3.06 -5.45 5.45
C TRP A 91 -4.57 -5.31 5.26
N GLU A 92 -5.33 -5.74 6.26
CA GLU A 92 -6.80 -5.66 6.26
C GLU A 92 -7.25 -4.65 7.31
N GLY A 93 -8.01 -3.64 6.88
CA GLY A 93 -8.47 -2.60 7.80
C GLY A 93 -9.02 -1.36 7.12
N TYR A 94 -8.91 -0.25 7.84
CA TYR A 94 -9.40 1.07 7.46
C TYR A 94 -8.23 1.95 7.03
N PHE A 95 -8.43 2.65 5.92
CA PHE A 95 -7.38 3.40 5.25
C PHE A 95 -7.78 4.86 5.03
N ILE A 96 -6.77 5.73 5.04
CA ILE A 96 -6.89 7.12 4.60
C ILE A 96 -5.94 7.40 3.44
N ILE A 97 -6.28 8.38 2.63
CA ILE A 97 -5.34 9.08 1.77
C ILE A 97 -4.91 10.35 2.50
N GLU A 98 -3.62 10.59 2.58
CA GLU A 98 -3.03 11.77 3.20
C GLU A 98 -2.19 12.53 2.17
N LEU A 99 -2.46 13.82 2.01
CA LEU A 99 -1.57 14.75 1.32
C LEU A 99 -0.76 15.51 2.38
N SER A 100 0.56 15.52 2.24
CA SER A 100 1.45 16.29 3.12
C SER A 100 2.43 17.15 2.35
N ASP A 101 2.96 18.18 3.01
CA ASP A 101 4.12 18.92 2.52
C ASP A 101 5.42 18.14 2.72
N GLU A 102 6.54 18.72 2.26
CA GLU A 102 7.90 18.19 2.40
C GLU A 102 8.33 17.98 3.87
N ALA A 103 7.86 18.84 4.77
CA ALA A 103 8.16 18.75 6.20
C ALA A 103 7.33 17.68 6.92
N GLY A 104 6.39 17.04 6.22
CA GLY A 104 5.48 16.03 6.76
C GLY A 104 4.26 16.62 7.46
N ASN A 105 3.99 17.92 7.34
CA ASN A 105 2.75 18.49 7.82
C ASN A 105 1.61 18.06 6.91
N VAL A 106 0.52 17.60 7.51
CA VAL A 106 -0.68 17.19 6.79
C VAL A 106 -1.37 18.42 6.19
N ILE A 107 -1.52 18.43 4.87
CA ILE A 107 -2.30 19.42 4.12
C ILE A 107 -3.78 19.00 4.14
N SER A 108 -4.05 17.74 3.79
CA SER A 108 -5.41 17.20 3.79
C SER A 108 -5.42 15.69 4.01
N GLN A 109 -6.58 15.18 4.43
CA GLN A 109 -6.83 13.75 4.57
C GLN A 109 -8.22 13.40 4.00
N PHE A 110 -8.30 12.24 3.37
CA PHE A 110 -9.53 11.65 2.89
C PHE A 110 -9.71 10.24 3.42
N ASP A 111 -10.81 10.02 4.12
CA ASP A 111 -11.18 8.73 4.68
C ASP A 111 -11.81 7.85 3.60
N LEU A 112 -11.16 6.72 3.27
CA LEU A 112 -11.61 5.81 2.21
C LEU A 112 -12.93 5.12 2.55
N SER A 113 -13.29 5.03 3.84
CA SER A 113 -14.57 4.48 4.27
C SER A 113 -15.78 5.29 3.80
N LYS A 114 -15.56 6.52 3.33
CA LYS A 114 -16.59 7.37 2.72
C LYS A 114 -17.05 6.86 1.35
N ILE A 115 -16.19 6.11 0.64
CA ILE A 115 -16.45 5.69 -0.75
C ILE A 115 -16.35 4.17 -0.94
N PHE A 116 -15.66 3.47 -0.06
CA PHE A 116 -15.57 2.01 -0.04
C PHE A 116 -16.40 1.39 1.09
N LYS A 117 -16.83 0.14 0.87
CA LYS A 117 -17.31 -0.72 1.95
C LYS A 117 -16.10 -1.37 2.61
N GLU A 118 -15.85 -0.98 3.85
CA GLU A 118 -14.73 -1.46 4.67
C GLU A 118 -15.03 -2.82 5.33
N PRO A 119 -14.00 -3.62 5.70
CA PRO A 119 -12.56 -3.33 5.60
C PRO A 119 -11.97 -3.55 4.20
N LEU A 120 -11.00 -2.71 3.80
CA LEU A 120 -10.19 -2.90 2.60
C LEU A 120 -9.04 -3.87 2.84
N ILE A 121 -8.57 -4.49 1.75
CA ILE A 121 -7.41 -5.39 1.74
C ILE A 121 -6.37 -4.90 0.74
N PHE A 122 -5.15 -4.69 1.24
CA PHE A 122 -3.96 -4.51 0.42
C PHE A 122 -2.97 -5.63 0.75
N ASN A 123 -2.35 -6.24 -0.26
CA ASN A 123 -1.39 -7.32 -0.07
C ASN A 123 0.01 -7.04 -0.66
N THR A 124 0.22 -5.82 -1.14
CA THR A 124 1.53 -5.32 -1.57
C THR A 124 1.60 -3.80 -1.35
N LEU A 125 2.82 -3.29 -1.20
CA LEU A 125 3.08 -1.87 -1.41
C LEU A 125 2.86 -1.53 -2.89
N PHE A 126 2.43 -0.30 -3.17
CA PHE A 126 2.13 0.12 -4.53
C PHE A 126 2.36 1.62 -4.75
N GLU A 127 2.58 1.99 -6.01
CA GLU A 127 2.60 3.38 -6.46
C GLU A 127 1.24 3.73 -7.09
N ILE A 128 0.82 4.97 -6.88
CA ILE A 128 -0.37 5.54 -7.49
C ILE A 128 -0.01 6.04 -8.89
N GLN A 129 -0.92 5.82 -9.84
CA GLN A 129 -0.77 6.27 -11.21
C GLN A 129 -1.66 7.50 -11.44
N PHE A 130 -1.06 8.56 -11.99
CA PHE A 130 -1.67 9.88 -12.11
C PHE A 130 -1.92 10.28 -13.56
N ASP A 131 -2.96 11.08 -13.78
CA ASP A 131 -3.28 11.82 -15.01
C ASP A 131 -4.28 12.95 -14.71
N ASP A 132 -4.79 13.63 -15.74
CA ASP A 132 -5.94 14.54 -15.66
C ASP A 132 -7.01 14.00 -16.64
N TYR A 133 -8.12 13.46 -16.13
CA TYR A 133 -9.12 12.76 -16.96
C TYR A 133 -10.29 13.64 -17.38
N ASN A 134 -10.46 14.82 -16.80
CA ASN A 134 -11.57 15.74 -17.08
C ASN A 134 -11.10 17.12 -17.59
N SER A 135 -9.79 17.31 -17.78
CA SER A 135 -9.14 18.52 -18.28
C SER A 135 -9.33 19.74 -17.37
N ASP A 136 -9.46 19.55 -16.06
CA ASP A 136 -9.59 20.64 -15.08
C ASP A 136 -8.24 21.07 -14.43
N GLU A 137 -7.13 20.45 -14.87
CA GLU A 137 -5.78 20.64 -14.36
C GLU A 137 -5.56 20.15 -12.91
N ASP A 138 -6.55 19.48 -12.31
CA ASP A 138 -6.36 18.76 -11.05
C ASP A 138 -5.73 17.39 -11.29
N ILE A 139 -5.09 16.83 -10.26
CA ILE A 139 -4.44 15.53 -10.36
C ILE A 139 -5.46 14.44 -10.07
N ASP A 140 -5.73 13.60 -11.07
CA ASP A 140 -6.62 12.46 -10.94
C ASP A 140 -5.86 11.14 -10.78
N PHE A 141 -6.44 10.23 -10.01
CA PHE A 141 -5.87 8.92 -9.76
C PHE A 141 -6.92 7.91 -9.35
N THR A 142 -6.58 6.63 -9.47
CA THR A 142 -7.47 5.54 -9.05
C THR A 142 -6.95 4.81 -7.82
N ILE A 143 -7.89 4.35 -6.99
CA ILE A 143 -7.64 3.37 -5.93
C ILE A 143 -8.51 2.14 -6.21
N GLY A 144 -7.87 0.98 -6.25
CA GLY A 144 -8.49 -0.29 -6.63
C GLY A 144 -8.67 -1.24 -5.47
N GLN A 145 -9.62 -2.17 -5.60
CA GLN A 145 -9.76 -3.38 -4.79
C GLN A 145 -9.97 -4.58 -5.69
N TYR A 146 -9.49 -5.75 -5.25
CA TYR A 146 -9.78 -6.99 -5.96
C TYR A 146 -11.29 -7.26 -5.93
N ALA A 147 -11.85 -7.55 -7.10
CA ALA A 147 -13.27 -7.85 -7.26
C ALA A 147 -13.47 -9.31 -7.68
N SER A 148 -12.72 -9.79 -8.67
CA SER A 148 -12.75 -11.18 -9.12
C SER A 148 -11.46 -11.56 -9.85
N SER A 149 -11.34 -12.84 -10.25
CA SER A 149 -10.24 -13.29 -11.12
C SER A 149 -10.14 -12.51 -12.43
N ASN A 150 -11.26 -11.92 -12.87
CA ASN A 150 -11.38 -11.25 -14.15
C ASN A 150 -11.20 -9.74 -14.04
N GLY A 151 -11.02 -9.16 -12.86
CA GLY A 151 -10.88 -7.72 -12.75
C GLY A 151 -10.92 -7.17 -11.33
N ARG A 152 -10.73 -5.86 -11.26
CA ARG A 152 -10.69 -5.08 -10.03
C ARG A 152 -11.67 -3.92 -10.13
N ASP A 153 -12.20 -3.52 -8.99
CA ASP A 153 -13.06 -2.34 -8.86
C ASP A 153 -12.21 -1.14 -8.48
N TYR A 154 -12.27 -0.09 -9.27
CA TYR A 154 -11.56 1.16 -9.02
C TYR A 154 -12.53 2.30 -8.71
N LYS A 155 -12.12 3.13 -7.74
CA LYS A 155 -12.67 4.46 -7.51
C LYS A 155 -11.76 5.49 -8.15
N LEU A 156 -12.35 6.52 -8.77
CA LEU A 156 -11.62 7.64 -9.34
C LEU A 156 -11.65 8.81 -8.35
N LEU A 157 -10.48 9.35 -8.04
CA LEU A 157 -10.32 10.47 -7.12
C LEU A 157 -9.51 11.59 -7.78
N THR A 158 -9.61 12.78 -7.20
CA THR A 158 -8.88 13.97 -7.64
C THR A 158 -8.29 14.72 -6.45
N ILE A 159 -7.16 15.39 -6.67
CA ILE A 159 -6.56 16.36 -5.75
C ILE A 159 -6.79 17.75 -6.33
N ARG A 160 -7.67 18.51 -5.68
CA ARG A 160 -7.98 19.89 -6.05
C ARG A 160 -6.78 20.80 -5.81
N LYS A 161 -6.73 21.93 -6.52
CA LYS A 161 -5.71 22.99 -6.32
C LYS A 161 -5.56 23.49 -4.87
N ASP A 162 -6.61 23.39 -4.04
CA ASP A 162 -6.56 23.72 -2.61
C ASP A 162 -6.06 22.57 -1.71
N GLY A 163 -5.64 21.46 -2.32
CA GLY A 163 -5.19 20.24 -1.67
C GLY A 163 -6.32 19.31 -1.23
N LYS A 164 -7.59 19.66 -1.43
CA LYS A 164 -8.72 18.80 -1.06
C LYS A 164 -8.73 17.55 -1.95
N ILE A 165 -8.87 16.39 -1.32
CA ILE A 165 -9.06 15.12 -2.02
C ILE A 165 -10.54 14.77 -2.02
N GLU A 166 -11.08 14.36 -3.17
CA GLU A 166 -12.46 13.90 -3.31
C GLU A 166 -12.63 12.86 -4.43
N GLU A 167 -13.75 12.14 -4.41
CA GLU A 167 -14.13 11.20 -5.48
C GLU A 167 -14.65 11.99 -6.69
N LEU A 168 -14.20 11.61 -7.89
CA LEU A 168 -14.78 12.08 -9.14
C LEU A 168 -15.99 11.22 -9.49
N PRO A 169 -17.20 11.83 -9.60
CA PRO A 169 -18.42 11.06 -9.79
C PRO A 169 -18.53 10.49 -11.20
N ILE A 170 -19.05 9.26 -11.28
CA ILE A 170 -19.37 8.56 -12.53
C ILE A 170 -20.85 8.18 -12.48
N GLU A 171 -21.64 8.68 -13.44
CA GLU A 171 -23.09 8.55 -13.41
C GLU A 171 -23.54 7.09 -13.52
N GLY A 172 -24.22 6.61 -12.49
CA GLY A 172 -24.77 5.24 -12.47
C GLY A 172 -23.74 4.16 -12.10
N TYR A 173 -22.51 4.54 -11.76
CA TYR A 173 -21.44 3.61 -11.40
C TYR A 173 -20.94 3.88 -9.99
N SER A 174 -20.95 2.85 -9.15
CA SER A 174 -20.28 2.91 -7.84
C SER A 174 -18.78 2.68 -7.95
N SER A 175 -18.30 2.02 -9.00
CA SER A 175 -16.89 1.72 -9.26
C SER A 175 -16.71 1.42 -10.75
N LEU A 176 -15.46 1.49 -11.21
CA LEU A 176 -15.06 1.01 -12.53
C LEU A 176 -14.51 -0.41 -12.39
N PHE A 177 -15.22 -1.39 -12.92
CA PHE A 177 -14.70 -2.76 -13.01
C PHE A 177 -13.79 -2.87 -14.24
N ILE A 178 -12.52 -3.16 -14.03
CA ILE A 178 -11.49 -3.17 -15.09
C ILE A 178 -10.75 -4.51 -15.08
N SER A 179 -10.68 -5.15 -16.23
CA SER A 179 -9.97 -6.42 -16.44
C SER A 179 -8.51 -6.21 -16.80
N ASP A 180 -8.25 -5.31 -17.75
CA ASP A 180 -6.89 -4.96 -18.18
C ASP A 180 -6.38 -3.74 -17.40
N THR A 181 -5.47 -3.99 -16.46
CA THR A 181 -5.04 -3.01 -15.46
C THR A 181 -3.52 -2.84 -15.50
N THR A 182 -3.03 -1.61 -15.43
CA THR A 182 -1.58 -1.32 -15.35
C THR A 182 -1.01 -1.53 -13.95
N GLY A 183 -1.86 -1.69 -12.93
CA GLY A 183 -1.46 -1.97 -11.56
C GLY A 183 -2.64 -2.47 -10.72
N PHE A 184 -2.33 -3.19 -9.63
CA PHE A 184 -3.36 -3.90 -8.86
C PHE A 184 -4.25 -2.96 -8.04
N TYR A 185 -3.62 -2.02 -7.32
CA TYR A 185 -4.30 -1.09 -6.40
C TYR A 185 -4.39 0.35 -6.92
N SER A 186 -3.76 0.62 -8.06
CA SER A 186 -3.91 1.84 -8.85
C SER A 186 -3.65 1.50 -10.31
N THR A 187 -4.50 1.99 -11.20
CA THR A 187 -4.41 1.78 -12.65
C THR A 187 -4.55 3.09 -13.39
N LYS A 188 -3.80 3.24 -14.48
CA LYS A 188 -3.93 4.37 -15.39
C LYS A 188 -5.07 4.07 -16.37
N LEU A 189 -6.07 4.95 -16.41
CA LEU A 189 -7.16 4.87 -17.39
C LEU A 189 -6.66 5.29 -18.78
N THR A 190 -7.19 4.66 -19.82
CA THR A 190 -6.78 4.95 -21.20
C THR A 190 -7.55 6.15 -21.72
N LYS A 191 -6.87 7.28 -21.86
CA LYS A 191 -7.46 8.50 -22.46
C LYS A 191 -7.71 8.31 -23.96
N ILE A 192 -8.90 8.72 -24.39
CA ILE A 192 -9.29 8.81 -25.81
C ILE A 192 -9.08 10.24 -26.31
N ASP A 193 -9.41 11.21 -25.46
CA ASP A 193 -9.14 12.63 -25.64
C ASP A 193 -8.93 13.29 -24.26
N ASN A 194 -9.00 14.61 -24.18
CA ASN A 194 -8.74 15.35 -22.95
C ASN A 194 -9.82 15.16 -21.87
N ILE A 195 -11.04 14.76 -22.25
CA ILE A 195 -12.19 14.68 -21.34
C ILE A 195 -12.90 13.33 -21.40
N THR A 196 -12.31 12.35 -22.10
CA THR A 196 -12.87 11.04 -22.33
C THR A 196 -11.81 9.98 -22.07
N PHE A 197 -12.15 8.99 -21.26
CA PHE A 197 -11.34 7.77 -21.08
C PHE A 197 -12.16 6.52 -21.43
N LYS A 198 -11.46 5.41 -21.65
CA LYS A 198 -12.06 4.08 -21.76
C LYS A 198 -11.54 3.14 -20.69
N ILE A 199 -12.36 2.14 -20.38
CA ILE A 199 -11.97 0.95 -19.63
C ILE A 199 -12.22 -0.29 -20.48
N GLU A 200 -11.52 -1.37 -20.16
CA GLU A 200 -11.77 -2.69 -20.73
C GLU A 200 -12.16 -3.68 -19.64
N TYR A 201 -13.22 -4.45 -19.88
CA TYR A 201 -13.65 -5.53 -18.99
C TYR A 201 -14.09 -6.77 -19.77
N TYR A 202 -13.87 -7.93 -19.19
CA TYR A 202 -14.28 -9.21 -19.76
C TYR A 202 -15.74 -9.53 -19.39
N ASP A 203 -16.58 -9.71 -20.41
CA ASP A 203 -17.98 -10.11 -20.27
C ASP A 203 -18.09 -11.64 -20.44
N ASN A 204 -18.22 -12.36 -19.33
CA ASN A 204 -18.36 -13.81 -19.30
C ASN A 204 -19.57 -14.32 -20.10
N THR A 205 -20.62 -13.51 -20.29
CA THR A 205 -21.82 -13.93 -21.05
C THR A 205 -21.59 -13.87 -22.55
N LYS A 206 -20.63 -13.04 -22.99
CA LYS A 206 -20.28 -12.84 -24.41
C LYS A 206 -18.93 -13.44 -24.79
N ASP A 207 -18.20 -14.00 -23.82
CA ASP A 207 -16.88 -14.61 -23.97
C ASP A 207 -15.89 -13.69 -24.70
N LYS A 208 -15.88 -12.41 -24.32
CA LYS A 208 -14.99 -11.39 -24.93
C LYS A 208 -14.80 -10.18 -24.03
N ASN A 209 -13.73 -9.43 -24.29
CA ASN A 209 -13.54 -8.10 -23.74
C ASN A 209 -14.48 -7.09 -24.42
N LEU A 210 -15.03 -6.20 -23.59
CA LEU A 210 -15.83 -5.04 -23.98
C LEU A 210 -15.14 -3.78 -23.50
N GLU A 211 -15.40 -2.69 -24.21
CA GLU A 211 -14.95 -1.36 -23.84
C GLU A 211 -16.15 -0.51 -23.44
N ASP A 212 -16.00 0.23 -22.34
CA ASP A 212 -16.92 1.30 -21.96
C ASP A 212 -16.16 2.63 -22.04
N PHE A 213 -16.82 3.65 -22.60
CA PHE A 213 -16.28 4.99 -22.77
C PHE A 213 -16.96 5.95 -21.82
N PHE A 214 -16.20 6.75 -21.11
CA PHE A 214 -16.71 7.69 -20.11
C PHE A 214 -16.24 9.09 -20.46
N LYS A 215 -17.19 10.01 -20.63
CA LYS A 215 -16.93 11.39 -21.00
C LYS A 215 -17.40 12.35 -19.91
N TRP A 216 -16.57 13.34 -19.59
CA TRP A 216 -16.91 14.40 -18.67
C TRP A 216 -17.99 15.32 -19.26
N ASP A 217 -19.06 15.57 -18.49
CA ASP A 217 -20.17 16.47 -18.88
C ASP A 217 -20.03 17.90 -18.31
N GLY A 218 -18.96 18.15 -17.55
CA GLY A 218 -18.75 19.38 -16.77
C GLY A 218 -18.96 19.21 -15.25
N ASN A 219 -19.52 18.08 -14.82
CA ASN A 219 -19.80 17.78 -13.41
C ASN A 219 -19.55 16.32 -13.02
N LYS A 220 -19.72 15.37 -13.94
CA LYS A 220 -19.51 13.93 -13.74
C LYS A 220 -19.12 13.25 -15.06
N PHE A 221 -18.56 12.06 -14.95
CA PHE A 221 -18.39 11.20 -16.13
C PHE A 221 -19.68 10.47 -16.47
N ILE A 222 -20.08 10.51 -17.74
CA ILE A 222 -21.23 9.78 -18.28
C ILE A 222 -20.71 8.72 -19.25
N LYS A 223 -21.27 7.50 -19.16
CA LYS A 223 -21.00 6.46 -20.14
C LYS A 223 -21.64 6.80 -21.49
N ASN A 224 -20.84 6.81 -22.55
CA ASN A 224 -21.28 6.99 -23.94
C ASN A 224 -21.63 5.66 -24.62
#